data_AF-A0A7S0C6Q2-F1
#
_entry.id   AF-A0A7S0C6Q2-F1
#
_cell.length_a   1.000
_cell.length_b   1.000
_cell.length_c   1.000
_cell.angle_alpha   90.00
_cell.angle_beta   90.00
_cell.angle_gamma   90.00
#
_symmetry.space_group_name_H-M   'P 1'
#
loop_
_entity.id
_entity.type
_entity.pdbx_description
1 polymer ?
#
loop_
_entity_poly.entity_id
_entity_poly.type
_entity_poly.pdbx_seq_one_letter_code
_entity_poly.pdbx_strand_id
1 'polypeptide(L)'
;LTWWQSKIYDPAETIFNSICALDEKIEKLSRAKYPTTSVFVTFESEETQRRVMRTLLVSKYDSWKGNKAALPSELLFRSTHLLAIVEPSEPLSIRWTDLDDTFLTK
;
A
#
# COMPACT_ATOMS: atom_id res chain seq x y z
N LEU A 1 -9.25 40.61 31.97
CA LEU A 1 -8.61 39.33 31.60
C LEU A 1 -9.09 38.96 30.21
N THR A 2 -8.18 39.01 29.24
CA THR A 2 -8.46 39.09 27.80
C THR A 2 -8.82 37.74 27.20
N TRP A 3 -9.89 37.68 26.40
CA TRP A 3 -10.40 36.52 25.65
C TRP A 3 -9.36 35.72 24.84
N TRP A 4 -8.19 36.31 24.53
CA TRP A 4 -7.08 35.65 23.85
C TRP A 4 -6.36 34.59 24.71
N GLN A 5 -6.38 34.70 26.05
CA GLN A 5 -5.66 33.77 26.92
C GLN A 5 -6.33 32.37 27.02
N SER A 6 -7.63 32.27 26.74
CA SER A 6 -8.34 30.98 26.81
C SER A 6 -8.21 30.12 25.54
N LYS A 7 -7.63 30.64 24.46
CA LYS A 7 -7.37 29.87 23.23
C LYS A 7 -6.00 29.19 23.19
N ILE A 8 -5.12 29.50 24.14
CA ILE A 8 -3.74 29.00 24.16
C ILE A 8 -3.59 27.75 25.04
N TYR A 9 -4.52 27.51 25.96
CA TYR A 9 -4.44 26.42 26.91
C TYR A 9 -5.67 25.52 26.77
N ASP A 10 -5.56 24.53 25.89
CA ASP A 10 -6.43 23.36 26.00
C ASP A 10 -6.08 22.67 27.34
N PRO A 11 -7.07 22.30 28.18
CA PRO A 11 -6.80 21.61 29.43
C PRO A 11 -5.97 20.35 29.16
N ALA A 12 -4.95 20.09 29.97
CA ALA A 12 -4.10 18.90 29.79
C ALA A 12 -4.93 17.59 29.71
N GLU A 13 -6.07 17.57 30.40
CA GLU A 13 -7.04 16.47 30.35
C GLU A 13 -7.69 16.28 28.97
N THR A 14 -8.02 17.34 28.23
CA THR A 14 -8.63 17.21 26.89
C THR A 14 -7.63 16.66 25.88
N ILE A 15 -6.37 17.08 25.98
CA ILE A 15 -5.27 16.58 25.15
C ILE A 15 -5.00 15.11 25.46
N PHE A 16 -4.90 14.74 26.74
CA PHE A 16 -4.67 13.37 27.16
C PHE A 16 -5.79 12.43 26.69
N ASN A 17 -7.05 12.82 26.89
CA ASN A 17 -8.20 12.04 26.43
C ASN A 17 -8.21 11.89 24.90
N SER A 18 -7.79 12.92 24.17
CA SER A 18 -7.68 12.88 22.70
C SER A 18 -6.58 11.91 22.24
N ILE A 19 -5.44 11.88 22.94
CA ILE A 19 -4.35 10.92 22.66
C ILE A 19 -4.85 9.49 22.89
N CYS A 20 -5.48 9.21 24.03
CA CYS A 20 -6.03 7.88 24.30
C CYS A 20 -7.05 7.44 23.25
N ALA A 21 -7.96 8.33 22.84
CA ALA A 21 -8.93 8.03 21.79
C ALA A 21 -8.29 7.77 20.42
N LEU A 22 -7.20 8.48 20.10
CA LEU A 22 -6.42 8.24 18.88
C LEU A 22 -5.65 6.91 18.94
N ASP A 23 -5.07 6.56 20.09
CA ASP A 23 -4.38 5.29 20.29
C ASP A 23 -5.34 4.10 20.13
N GLU A 24 -6.54 4.17 20.73
CA GLU A 24 -7.58 3.16 20.52
C GLU A 24 -7.98 3.03 19.04
N LYS A 25 -8.06 4.16 18.34
CA LYS A 25 -8.36 4.17 16.90
C LYS A 25 -7.22 3.54 16.10
N ILE A 26 -5.97 3.84 16.42
CA ILE A 26 -4.79 3.23 15.78
C ILE A 26 -4.79 1.72 16.02
N GLU A 27 -5.02 1.27 17.25
CA GLU A 27 -5.08 -0.16 17.59
C GLU A 27 -6.18 -0.87 16.79
N LYS A 28 -7.37 -0.26 16.72
CA LYS A 28 -8.50 -0.80 15.94
C LYS A 28 -8.17 -0.91 14.45
N LEU A 29 -7.54 0.12 13.87
CA LEU A 29 -7.14 0.12 12.46
C LEU A 29 -6.01 -0.87 12.19
N SER A 30 -5.06 -1.03 13.12
CA SER A 30 -3.94 -1.97 12.99
C SER A 30 -4.39 -3.44 12.90
N ARG A 31 -5.52 -3.77 13.53
CA ARG A 31 -6.09 -5.13 13.55
C ARG A 31 -7.09 -5.39 12.43
N ALA A 32 -7.51 -4.37 11.70
CA ALA A 32 -8.48 -4.53 10.64
C ALA A 32 -7.85 -5.28 9.45
N LYS A 33 -8.63 -6.17 8.84
CA LYS A 33 -8.23 -6.89 7.62
C LYS A 33 -8.64 -6.04 6.42
N TYR A 34 -7.66 -5.72 5.57
CA TYR A 34 -7.89 -4.97 4.34
C TYR A 34 -7.63 -5.87 3.14
N PRO A 35 -8.49 -5.83 2.10
CA PRO A 35 -8.17 -6.47 0.84
C PRO A 35 -6.93 -5.82 0.24
N THR A 36 -5.93 -6.62 -0.11
CA THR A 36 -4.67 -6.12 -0.69
C THR A 36 -4.71 -6.27 -2.19
N THR A 37 -4.57 -5.17 -2.93
CA THR A 37 -4.48 -5.16 -4.40
C THR A 37 -3.04 -5.11 -4.90
N SER A 38 -2.15 -4.46 -4.15
CA SER A 38 -0.74 -4.27 -4.52
C SER A 38 0.19 -4.67 -3.37
N VAL A 39 1.33 -5.29 -3.71
CA VAL A 39 2.36 -5.70 -2.74
C VAL A 39 3.71 -5.18 -3.20
N PHE A 40 4.48 -4.62 -2.25
CA PHE A 40 5.87 -4.26 -2.47
C PHE A 40 6.78 -5.41 -2.02
N VAL A 41 7.70 -5.81 -2.89
CA VAL A 41 8.66 -6.89 -2.63
C VAL A 41 10.06 -6.30 -2.61
N THR A 42 10.80 -6.57 -1.54
CA THR A 42 12.20 -6.19 -1.43
C THR A 42 13.11 -7.38 -1.73
N PHE A 43 14.29 -7.09 -2.24
CA PHE A 43 15.32 -8.08 -2.55
C PHE A 43 16.57 -7.76 -1.75
N GLU A 44 17.33 -8.80 -1.40
CA GLU A 44 18.62 -8.65 -0.70
C GLU A 44 19.66 -7.96 -1.60
N SER A 45 19.61 -8.22 -2.90
CA SER A 45 20.54 -7.67 -3.90
C SER A 45 19.80 -7.10 -5.10
N GLU A 46 20.32 -5.98 -5.60
CA GLU A 46 19.85 -5.33 -6.83
C GLU A 46 19.93 -6.28 -8.05
N GLU A 47 20.95 -7.14 -8.10
CA GLU A 47 21.09 -8.12 -9.18
C GLU A 47 19.89 -9.08 -9.21
N THR A 48 19.45 -9.52 -8.02
CA THR A 48 18.30 -10.42 -7.89
C THR A 48 17.02 -9.72 -8.31
N GLN A 49 16.82 -8.47 -7.88
CA GLN A 49 15.69 -7.65 -8.32
C GLN A 49 15.67 -7.53 -9.85
N ARG A 50 16.78 -7.14 -10.48
CA ARG A 50 16.88 -6.98 -11.93
C ARG A 50 16.64 -8.29 -12.67
N ARG A 51 17.13 -9.41 -12.13
CA ARG A 51 16.88 -10.74 -12.70
C ARG A 51 15.40 -11.09 -12.66
N VAL A 52 14.75 -10.93 -11.51
CA VAL A 52 13.32 -11.20 -11.33
C VAL A 52 12.47 -10.30 -12.23
N MET A 53 12.81 -9.01 -12.30
CA MET A 53 12.15 -8.08 -13.21
C MET A 53 12.25 -8.54 -14.66
N ARG A 54 13.44 -8.91 -15.17
CA ARG A 54 13.56 -9.39 -16.56
C ARG A 54 12.77 -10.67 -16.83
N THR A 55 12.64 -11.55 -15.84
CA THR A 55 11.97 -12.84 -16.01
C THR A 55 10.45 -12.74 -15.90
N LEU A 56 9.93 -11.92 -14.99
CA LEU A 56 8.50 -11.86 -14.68
C LEU A 56 7.81 -10.61 -15.26
N LEU A 57 8.56 -9.64 -15.78
CA LEU A 57 7.98 -8.46 -16.40
C LEU A 57 7.29 -8.83 -17.71
N VAL A 58 5.99 -8.61 -17.72
CA VAL A 58 5.09 -8.80 -18.85
C VAL A 58 4.57 -7.44 -19.31
N SER A 59 4.10 -7.37 -20.55
CA SER A 59 3.53 -6.13 -21.05
C SER A 59 2.28 -5.75 -20.22
N LYS A 60 2.08 -4.45 -20.00
CA LYS A 60 0.88 -3.95 -19.30
C LYS A 60 -0.42 -4.44 -19.96
N TYR A 61 -0.40 -4.58 -21.29
CA TYR A 61 -1.53 -5.09 -22.05
C TYR A 61 -1.81 -6.56 -21.77
N ASP A 62 -0.79 -7.42 -21.74
CA ASP A 62 -0.95 -8.84 -21.42
C ASP A 62 -1.42 -9.04 -19.98
N SER A 63 -0.93 -8.21 -19.05
CA SER A 63 -1.41 -8.22 -17.67
C SER A 63 -2.86 -7.81 -17.54
N TRP A 64 -3.28 -6.76 -18.24
CA TRP A 64 -4.65 -6.29 -18.21
C TRP A 64 -5.63 -7.29 -18.84
N LYS A 65 -5.24 -7.93 -19.94
CA LYS A 65 -6.03 -8.97 -20.60
C LYS A 65 -5.97 -10.34 -19.89
N GLY A 66 -5.07 -10.50 -18.92
CA GLY A 66 -4.85 -11.78 -18.23
C GLY A 66 -4.31 -12.86 -19.16
N ASN A 67 -3.45 -12.50 -20.10
CA ASN A 67 -2.92 -13.42 -21.12
C ASN A 67 -1.89 -14.39 -20.51
N LYS A 68 -2.37 -15.58 -20.11
CA LYS A 68 -1.55 -16.62 -19.47
C LYS A 68 -0.46 -17.20 -20.38
N ALA A 69 -0.54 -16.98 -21.69
CA ALA A 69 0.50 -17.45 -22.63
C ALA A 69 1.78 -16.61 -22.56
N ALA A 70 1.75 -15.45 -21.89
CA ALA A 70 2.91 -14.57 -21.77
C ALA A 70 4.00 -15.10 -20.81
N LEU A 71 3.64 -16.03 -19.89
CA LEU A 71 4.55 -16.60 -18.90
C LEU A 71 4.36 -18.12 -18.80
N PRO A 72 5.43 -18.89 -18.50
CA PRO A 72 5.31 -20.28 -18.08
C PRO A 72 4.37 -20.45 -16.89
N SER A 73 3.62 -21.55 -16.84
CA SER A 73 2.64 -21.83 -15.78
C SER A 73 3.24 -21.88 -14.38
N GLU A 74 4.51 -22.24 -14.26
CA GLU A 74 5.28 -22.26 -13.01
C GLU A 74 5.51 -20.86 -12.43
N LEU A 75 5.50 -19.84 -13.27
CA LEU A 75 5.73 -18.44 -12.89
C LEU A 75 4.41 -17.67 -12.67
N LEU A 76 3.27 -18.31 -12.90
CA LEU A 76 1.95 -17.75 -12.61
C LEU A 76 1.65 -17.85 -11.11
N PHE A 77 1.07 -16.80 -10.55
CA PHE A 77 0.58 -16.82 -9.19
C PHE A 77 -0.53 -17.85 -9.03
N ARG A 78 -0.31 -18.81 -8.12
CA ARG A 78 -1.19 -19.97 -7.92
C ARG A 78 -1.43 -20.78 -9.20
N SER A 79 -0.48 -20.77 -10.13
CA SER A 79 -0.59 -21.42 -11.45
C SER A 79 -1.72 -20.90 -12.35
N THR A 80 -2.43 -19.84 -11.94
CA THR A 80 -3.66 -19.38 -12.61
C THR A 80 -3.66 -17.90 -12.95
N HIS A 81 -2.96 -17.07 -12.18
CA HIS A 81 -3.02 -15.62 -12.29
C HIS A 81 -1.70 -15.02 -12.76
N LEU A 82 -1.78 -14.09 -13.69
CA LEU A 82 -0.66 -13.27 -14.12
C LEU A 82 -0.63 -12.03 -13.23
N LEU A 83 0.55 -11.70 -12.69
CA LEU A 83 0.73 -10.51 -11.86
C LEU A 83 1.27 -9.35 -12.68
N ALA A 84 0.73 -8.16 -12.45
CA ALA A 84 1.29 -6.92 -12.99
C ALA A 84 2.52 -6.55 -12.15
N ILE A 85 3.71 -6.70 -12.73
CA ILE A 85 4.96 -6.34 -12.05
C ILE A 85 5.50 -5.06 -12.67
N VAL A 86 5.75 -4.08 -11.81
CA VAL A 86 6.27 -2.76 -12.19
C VAL A 86 7.35 -2.37 -11.19
N GLU A 87 8.40 -1.72 -11.69
CA GLU A 87 9.41 -1.14 -10.82
C GLU A 87 8.79 0.00 -10.00
N PRO A 88 8.87 -0.04 -8.66
CA PRO A 88 8.30 1.00 -7.83
C PRO A 88 9.12 2.29 -7.96
N SER A 89 8.42 3.43 -7.92
CA SER A 89 9.08 4.73 -7.77
C SER A 89 9.57 4.92 -6.34
N GLU A 90 10.37 5.97 -6.09
CA GLU A 90 10.89 6.25 -4.76
C GLU A 90 9.77 6.38 -3.72
N PRO A 91 9.94 5.92 -2.47
CA PRO A 91 8.87 5.89 -1.47
C PRO A 91 8.15 7.23 -1.26
N LEU A 92 8.88 8.35 -1.35
CA LEU A 92 8.34 9.70 -1.18
C LEU A 92 7.56 10.20 -2.40
N SER A 93 7.76 9.59 -3.56
CA SER A 93 7.04 9.90 -4.80
C SER A 93 5.73 9.10 -4.95
N ILE A 94 5.55 8.04 -4.14
CA ILE A 94 4.37 7.18 -4.21
C ILE A 94 3.19 7.91 -3.59
N ARG A 95 2.14 8.11 -4.39
CA ARG A 95 0.85 8.57 -3.90
C ARG A 95 0.02 7.38 -3.42
N TRP A 96 0.09 7.11 -2.12
CA TRP A 96 -0.58 5.96 -1.50
C TRP A 96 -2.10 5.90 -1.73
N THR A 97 -2.76 7.05 -1.91
CA THR A 97 -4.19 7.10 -2.24
C THR A 97 -4.53 6.50 -3.60
N ASP A 98 -3.59 6.50 -4.53
CA ASP A 98 -3.81 6.00 -5.90
C ASP A 98 -3.64 4.47 -5.97
N LEU A 99 -3.14 3.84 -4.90
CA LEU A 99 -3.03 2.39 -4.75
C LEU A 99 -4.27 1.77 -4.11
N ASP A 100 -5.18 2.59 -3.58
CA ASP A 100 -6.41 2.14 -2.96
C ASP A 100 -7.50 1.94 -4.02
N ASP A 101 -7.70 0.69 -4.42
CA ASP A 101 -8.74 0.33 -5.40
C ASP A 101 -10.15 0.24 -4.78
N THR A 102 -10.33 0.47 -3.47
CA THR A 102 -11.67 0.39 -2.84
C THR A 102 -12.66 1.41 -3.42
N PHE A 103 -12.16 2.49 -4.04
CA PHE A 103 -12.97 3.48 -4.73
C PHE A 103 -13.57 2.99 -6.05
N LEU A 104 -12.97 2.00 -6.72
CA LEU A 104 -13.45 1.47 -8.01
C LEU A 104 -14.52 0.39 -7.85
N THR A 105 -14.66 -0.19 -6.65
CA THR A 105 -15.60 -1.26 -6.33
C THR A 105 -16.92 -0.80 -5.69
N LYS A 106 -17.20 0.51 -5.65
CA LYS A 106 -18.46 1.07 -5.13
C LYS A 106 -19.46 1.41 -6.24
#